data_AF-A0A2I0BG03-F1
#
_entry.id   AF-A0A2I0BG03-F1
#
_cell.length_a   1.000
_cell.length_b   1.000
_cell.length_c   1.000
_cell.angle_alpha   90.00
_cell.angle_beta   90.00
_cell.angle_gamma   90.00
#
_symmetry.space_group_name_H-M   'P 1'
#
loop_
_entity.id
_entity.type
_entity.pdbx_description
1 polymer ?
#
loop_
_entity_poly.entity_id
_entity_poly.type
_entity_poly.pdbx_seq_one_letter_code
_entity_poly.pdbx_strand_id
1 'polypeptide(L)'
;MTSHEELFETFDTSVKTRVQIGDGSYLEAKGCGDIVVKIENGKQLMRNILLEPSLSANLLSVGQLLEHGYKLNFHINNCEIFDKSNSFVANVRMTSKRSFPLELKCSSANAFQAKSEIVIGLWHRRFGHLNVLGLKMLKDKNLVEGLPEIKVEQRICEPCVFGKHARNPFPQ
;
A
#
# COMPACT_ATOMS: atom_id res chain seq x y z
N MET A 1 7.15 -17.11 0.74
CA MET A 1 7.19 -16.73 -0.69
C MET A 1 5.78 -16.41 -1.15
N THR A 2 5.62 -15.41 -2.01
CA THR A 2 4.33 -15.00 -2.57
C THR A 2 4.47 -14.65 -4.04
N SER A 3 3.40 -14.77 -4.83
CA SER A 3 3.34 -14.24 -6.20
C SER A 3 2.77 -12.82 -6.27
N HIS A 4 2.25 -12.32 -5.15
CA HIS A 4 1.57 -11.03 -5.03
C HIS A 4 2.51 -9.94 -4.53
N GLU A 5 2.91 -9.02 -5.41
CA GLU A 5 3.77 -7.88 -5.10
C GLU A 5 3.04 -6.82 -4.24
N GLU A 6 1.73 -6.71 -4.40
CA GLU A 6 0.86 -5.77 -3.68
C GLU A 6 0.77 -6.01 -2.16
N LEU A 7 1.28 -7.15 -1.68
CA LEU A 7 1.28 -7.50 -0.26
C LEU A 7 2.46 -6.91 0.52
N PHE A 8 3.50 -6.45 -0.18
CA PHE A 8 4.73 -5.97 0.43
C PHE A 8 4.58 -4.54 0.97
N GLU A 9 4.99 -4.31 2.21
CA GLU A 9 5.15 -2.95 2.75
C GLU A 9 6.51 -2.37 2.37
N THR A 10 7.54 -3.22 2.34
CA THR A 10 8.88 -2.90 1.85
C THR A 10 9.23 -3.90 0.76
N PHE A 11 9.83 -3.43 -0.33
CA PHE A 11 10.20 -4.30 -1.44
C PHE A 11 11.51 -3.88 -2.07
N ASP A 12 12.46 -4.80 -2.11
CA ASP A 12 13.78 -4.65 -2.72
C ASP A 12 13.88 -5.58 -3.94
N THR A 13 13.93 -4.96 -5.12
CA THR A 13 14.06 -5.61 -6.43
C THR A 13 15.51 -5.96 -6.80
N SER A 14 16.49 -5.47 -6.04
CA SER A 14 17.89 -5.79 -6.28
C SER A 14 18.25 -7.22 -5.86
N VAL A 15 17.49 -7.78 -4.92
CA VAL A 15 17.68 -9.14 -4.41
C VAL A 15 17.12 -10.15 -5.41
N LYS A 16 18.02 -10.84 -6.10
CA LYS A 16 17.70 -11.99 -6.97
C LYS A 16 18.27 -13.27 -6.38
N THR A 17 17.38 -14.16 -5.96
CA THR A 17 17.78 -15.39 -5.24
C THR A 17 17.15 -16.61 -5.90
N ARG A 18 17.92 -17.69 -6.03
CA ARG A 18 17.41 -18.98 -6.50
C ARG A 18 16.99 -19.84 -5.32
N VAL A 19 15.75 -20.34 -5.36
CA VAL A 19 15.18 -21.22 -4.33
C VAL A 19 14.96 -22.59 -4.93
N GLN A 20 15.54 -23.63 -4.32
CA GLN A 20 15.25 -25.00 -4.70
C GLN A 20 13.92 -25.44 -4.10
N ILE A 21 13.04 -26.05 -4.91
CA ILE A 21 11.76 -26.58 -4.43
C ILE A 21 11.80 -28.10 -4.28
N GLY A 22 10.73 -28.68 -3.73
CA GLY A 22 10.68 -30.09 -3.32
C GLY A 22 10.87 -31.11 -4.45
N ASP A 23 10.69 -30.73 -5.72
CA ASP A 23 10.98 -31.58 -6.88
C ASP A 23 12.44 -31.49 -7.37
N GLY A 24 13.27 -30.70 -6.66
CA GLY A 24 14.68 -30.48 -6.98
C GLY A 24 14.94 -29.36 -8.00
N SER A 25 13.90 -28.82 -8.64
CA SER A 25 14.00 -27.68 -9.54
C SER A 25 14.21 -26.37 -8.78
N TYR A 26 14.51 -25.29 -9.51
CA TYR A 26 14.80 -23.97 -8.95
C TYR A 26 13.79 -22.94 -9.44
N LEU A 27 13.33 -22.10 -8.52
CA LEU A 27 12.58 -20.88 -8.79
C LEU A 27 13.49 -19.66 -8.60
N GLU A 28 13.33 -18.64 -9.44
CA GLU A 28 14.08 -17.39 -9.33
C GLU A 28 13.20 -16.33 -8.66
N ALA A 29 13.52 -15.97 -7.41
CA ALA A 29 12.87 -14.87 -6.73
C ALA A 29 13.30 -13.53 -7.36
N LYS A 30 12.32 -12.69 -7.70
CA LYS A 30 12.51 -11.39 -8.36
C LYS A 30 12.71 -10.22 -7.40
N GLY A 31 12.58 -10.48 -6.11
CA GLY A 31 12.75 -9.49 -5.06
C GLY A 31 12.51 -10.08 -3.68
N CYS A 32 12.82 -9.30 -2.66
CA CYS A 32 12.65 -9.64 -1.27
C CYS A 32 12.00 -8.47 -0.53
N GLY A 33 11.19 -8.74 0.48
CA GLY A 33 10.56 -7.69 1.25
C GLY A 33 9.79 -8.20 2.45
N ASP A 34 9.14 -7.27 3.15
CA ASP A 34 8.36 -7.59 4.34
C ASP A 34 6.86 -7.46 4.07
N ILE A 35 6.08 -8.37 4.65
CA ILE A 35 4.62 -8.42 4.52
C ILE A 35 4.00 -8.34 5.92
N VAL A 36 2.95 -7.55 6.06
CA VAL A 36 2.15 -7.50 7.30
C VAL A 36 0.87 -8.30 7.13
N VAL A 37 0.76 -9.34 7.95
CA VAL A 37 -0.38 -10.24 7.99
C VAL A 37 -1.26 -9.91 9.18
N LYS A 38 -2.57 -9.87 8.99
CA LYS A 38 -3.55 -9.75 10.07
C LYS A 38 -3.87 -11.15 10.61
N ILE A 39 -3.62 -11.33 11.90
CA ILE A 39 -3.99 -12.52 12.68
C ILE A 39 -5.10 -12.15 13.68
N GLU A 40 -5.73 -13.13 14.32
CA GLU A 40 -6.80 -12.86 15.31
C GLU A 40 -6.32 -11.94 16.44
N ASN A 41 -5.08 -12.13 16.87
CA ASN A 41 -4.46 -11.38 17.97
C ASN A 41 -3.73 -10.09 17.54
N GLY A 42 -3.94 -9.61 16.29
CA GLY A 42 -3.39 -8.35 15.82
C GLY A 42 -2.72 -8.41 14.45
N LYS A 43 -1.58 -7.74 14.31
CA LYS A 43 -0.78 -7.71 13.09
C LYS A 43 0.57 -8.38 13.33
N GLN A 44 0.98 -9.24 12.41
CA GLN A 44 2.26 -9.93 12.42
C GLN A 44 3.09 -9.48 11.23
N LEU A 45 4.31 -9.03 11.51
CA LEU A 45 5.31 -8.74 10.47
C LEU A 45 6.02 -10.05 10.10
N MET A 46 5.98 -10.39 8.80
CA MET A 46 6.76 -11.48 8.21
C MET A 46 7.89 -10.88 7.39
N ARG A 47 9.13 -11.21 7.77
CA ARG A 47 10.33 -10.64 7.16
C ARG A 47 10.92 -11.53 6.09
N ASN A 48 11.68 -10.92 5.19
CA ASN A 48 12.48 -11.62 4.17
C ASN A 48 11.63 -12.56 3.29
N ILE A 49 10.45 -12.09 2.89
CA ILE A 49 9.57 -12.83 1.99
C ILE A 49 10.03 -12.62 0.55
N LEU A 50 10.24 -13.71 -0.17
CA LEU A 50 10.61 -13.67 -1.57
C LEU A 50 9.38 -13.55 -2.47
N LEU A 51 9.46 -12.67 -3.47
CA LEU A 51 8.49 -12.57 -4.56
C LEU A 51 8.87 -13.55 -5.67
N GLU A 52 7.95 -14.44 -6.02
CA GLU A 52 8.05 -15.22 -7.26
C GLU A 52 6.71 -15.30 -8.01
N PRO A 53 6.52 -14.54 -9.12
CA PRO A 53 5.24 -14.46 -9.82
C PRO A 53 4.72 -15.75 -10.43
N SER A 54 5.58 -16.76 -10.64
CA SER A 54 5.15 -18.04 -11.22
C SER A 54 4.43 -18.97 -10.21
N LEU A 55 4.44 -18.62 -8.92
CA LEU A 55 3.77 -19.41 -7.89
C LEU A 55 2.26 -19.37 -8.04
N SER A 56 1.65 -20.56 -8.11
CA SER A 56 0.20 -20.75 -8.13
C SER A 56 -0.45 -20.59 -6.75
N ALA A 57 0.35 -20.68 -5.68
CA ALA A 57 -0.08 -20.45 -4.30
C ALA A 57 1.09 -19.92 -3.47
N ASN A 58 0.77 -19.14 -2.43
CA ASN A 58 1.76 -18.65 -1.48
C ASN A 58 2.28 -19.78 -0.61
N LEU A 59 3.58 -19.76 -0.32
CA LEU A 59 4.27 -20.80 0.45
C LEU A 59 4.89 -20.19 1.71
N LEU A 60 4.54 -20.75 2.86
CA LEU A 60 5.13 -20.39 4.15
C LEU A 60 6.11 -21.49 4.55
N SER A 61 7.37 -21.13 4.72
CA SER A 61 8.42 -22.09 5.08
C SER A 61 8.31 -22.48 6.55
N VAL A 62 8.22 -23.78 6.83
CA VAL A 62 8.25 -24.32 8.19
C VAL A 62 9.58 -23.99 8.87
N GLY A 63 10.70 -24.11 8.16
CA GLY A 63 12.02 -23.78 8.69
C GLY A 63 12.12 -22.32 9.12
N GLN A 64 11.63 -21.39 8.29
CA GLN A 64 11.63 -19.98 8.64
C GLN A 64 10.74 -19.69 9.85
N LEU A 65 9.57 -20.33 9.96
CA LEU A 65 8.72 -20.18 11.15
C LEU A 65 9.46 -20.62 12.42
N LEU A 66 10.14 -21.77 12.38
CA LEU A 66 10.93 -22.26 13.51
C LEU A 66 12.08 -21.30 13.87
N GLU A 67 12.81 -20.77 12.88
CA GLU A 67 13.88 -19.77 13.08
C GLU A 67 13.36 -18.48 13.73
N HIS A 68 12.11 -18.09 13.44
CA HIS A 68 11.44 -16.93 14.03
C HIS A 68 10.77 -17.22 15.38
N GLY A 69 10.97 -18.43 15.93
CA GLY A 69 10.48 -18.81 17.26
C GLY A 69 9.02 -19.25 17.29
N TYR A 70 8.41 -19.54 16.15
CA TYR A 70 7.10 -20.19 16.12
C TYR A 70 7.24 -21.67 16.43
N LYS A 71 6.23 -22.21 17.10
CA LYS A 71 6.11 -23.64 17.38
C LYS A 71 4.98 -24.21 16.52
N LEU A 72 5.28 -25.29 15.81
CA LEU A 72 4.31 -26.02 15.00
C LEU A 72 4.12 -27.43 15.59
N ASN A 73 2.89 -27.76 15.98
CA ASN A 73 2.53 -29.11 16.42
C ASN A 73 1.71 -29.79 15.33
N PHE A 74 2.31 -30.78 14.67
CA PHE A 74 1.63 -31.60 13.69
C PHE A 74 0.98 -32.82 14.36
N HIS A 75 -0.32 -32.96 14.17
CA HIS A 75 -1.14 -34.07 14.63
C HIS A 75 -1.82 -34.76 13.44
N ILE A 76 -2.63 -35.79 13.72
CA ILE A 76 -3.40 -36.48 12.67
C ILE A 76 -4.30 -35.45 11.96
N ASN A 77 -4.03 -35.23 10.67
CA ASN A 77 -4.75 -34.32 9.79
C ASN A 77 -4.83 -32.86 10.26
N ASN A 78 -3.92 -32.42 11.13
CA ASN A 78 -4.03 -31.13 11.77
C ASN A 78 -2.67 -30.52 12.11
N CYS A 79 -2.55 -29.19 12.06
CA CYS A 79 -1.35 -28.45 12.43
C CYS A 79 -1.72 -27.26 13.30
N GLU A 80 -1.25 -27.25 14.54
CA GLU A 80 -1.39 -26.10 15.43
C GLU A 80 -0.14 -25.23 15.36
N ILE A 81 -0.34 -23.92 15.30
CA ILE A 81 0.74 -22.93 15.24
C ILE A 81 0.65 -22.05 16.49
N PHE A 82 1.78 -21.89 17.17
CA PHE A 82 1.94 -21.03 18.34
C PHE A 82 3.06 -20.01 18.08
N ASP A 83 2.90 -18.82 18.63
CA ASP A 83 3.93 -17.78 18.56
C ASP A 83 5.05 -18.00 19.59
N LYS A 84 6.03 -17.10 19.58
CA LYS A 84 7.17 -17.09 20.53
C LYS A 84 6.77 -16.94 21.99
N SER A 85 5.58 -16.40 22.27
CA SER A 85 5.01 -16.27 23.61
C SER A 85 4.18 -17.49 23.99
N ASN A 86 4.22 -18.54 23.17
CA ASN A 86 3.42 -19.77 23.30
C ASN A 86 1.90 -19.51 23.25
N SER A 87 1.49 -18.41 22.62
CA SER A 87 0.09 -18.09 22.38
C SER A 87 -0.38 -18.78 21.10
N PHE A 88 -1.60 -19.29 21.12
CA PHE A 88 -2.22 -19.94 19.97
C PHE A 88 -2.43 -18.92 18.83
N VAL A 89 -1.98 -19.28 17.62
CA VAL A 89 -2.09 -18.45 16.40
C VAL A 89 -3.12 -19.00 15.45
N ALA A 90 -3.04 -20.29 15.14
CA ALA A 90 -3.93 -20.92 14.17
C ALA A 90 -3.98 -22.44 14.35
N ASN A 91 -5.12 -23.01 13.95
CA ASN A 91 -5.28 -24.45 13.79
C ASN A 91 -5.66 -24.77 12.34
N VAL A 92 -4.80 -25.50 11.64
CA VAL A 92 -4.90 -25.73 10.19
C VAL A 92 -5.16 -27.20 9.91
N ARG A 93 -6.31 -27.50 9.31
CA ARG A 93 -6.65 -28.85 8.87
C ARG A 93 -5.91 -29.23 7.60
N MET A 94 -5.43 -30.47 7.54
CA MET A 94 -4.83 -31.04 6.35
C MET A 94 -5.91 -31.31 5.28
N THR A 95 -5.61 -30.96 4.03
CA THR A 95 -6.46 -31.30 2.88
C THR A 95 -6.21 -32.73 2.39
N SER A 96 -7.09 -33.23 1.52
CA SER A 96 -6.88 -34.52 0.82
C SER A 96 -5.59 -34.55 -0.01
N LYS A 97 -5.06 -33.39 -0.40
CA LYS A 97 -3.78 -33.23 -1.11
C LYS A 97 -2.57 -33.14 -0.17
N ARG A 98 -2.74 -33.44 1.12
CA ARG A 98 -1.69 -33.39 2.16
C ARG A 98 -1.07 -32.01 2.36
N SER A 99 -1.81 -30.94 2.07
CA SER A 99 -1.39 -29.56 2.31
C SER A 99 -2.11 -28.98 3.53
N PHE A 100 -1.49 -27.97 4.15
CA PHE A 100 -2.07 -27.20 5.27
C PHE A 100 -2.35 -25.77 4.81
N PRO A 101 -3.51 -25.50 4.17
CA PRO A 101 -3.86 -24.18 3.68
C PRO A 101 -4.14 -23.25 4.85
N LEU A 102 -3.36 -22.16 4.94
CA LEU A 102 -3.53 -21.13 5.95
C LEU A 102 -4.10 -19.88 5.27
N GLU A 103 -5.34 -19.52 5.61
CA GLU A 103 -5.96 -18.30 5.12
C GLU A 103 -5.51 -17.10 5.96
N LEU A 104 -4.65 -16.28 5.37
CA LEU A 104 -4.10 -15.09 6.00
C LEU A 104 -4.70 -13.85 5.35
N LYS A 105 -5.35 -13.01 6.15
CA LYS A 105 -5.81 -11.69 5.68
C LYS A 105 -4.61 -10.74 5.69
N CYS A 106 -4.07 -10.42 4.53
CA CYS A 106 -3.05 -9.38 4.42
C CYS A 106 -3.74 -8.02 4.36
N SER A 107 -3.26 -7.06 5.16
CA SER A 107 -3.75 -5.68 5.06
C SER A 107 -3.06 -5.00 3.89
N SER A 108 -3.82 -4.59 2.87
CA SER A 108 -3.31 -3.66 1.86
C SER A 108 -2.92 -2.35 2.55
N ALA A 109 -1.78 -1.78 2.17
CA ALA A 109 -1.35 -0.47 2.61
C ALA A 109 -2.35 0.59 2.10
N ASN A 110 -3.41 0.84 2.87
CA ASN A 110 -4.36 1.90 2.57
C ASN A 110 -3.71 3.22 2.98
N ALA A 111 -3.05 3.89 2.03
CA ALA A 111 -2.63 5.26 2.22
C ALA A 111 -3.88 6.15 2.32
N PHE A 112 -4.11 6.77 3.48
CA PHE A 112 -5.12 7.81 3.60
C PHE A 112 -4.62 9.04 2.84
N GLN A 113 -5.17 9.29 1.64
CA GLN A 113 -4.96 10.56 0.96
C GLN A 113 -5.77 11.62 1.70
N ALA A 114 -5.08 12.59 2.32
CA ALA A 114 -5.72 13.79 2.83
C ALA A 114 -6.30 14.59 1.65
N LYS A 115 -7.61 14.40 1.37
CA LYS A 115 -8.35 15.30 0.49
C LYS A 115 -8.60 16.61 1.23
N SER A 116 -7.68 17.56 1.08
CA SER A 116 -7.97 18.95 1.46
C SER A 116 -9.05 19.49 0.52
N GLU A 117 -10.17 19.96 1.09
CA GLU A 117 -11.28 20.60 0.37
C GLU A 117 -10.89 21.97 -0.25
N ILE A 118 -9.67 22.44 0.00
CA ILE A 118 -9.19 23.80 -0.36
C ILE A 118 -8.24 23.73 -1.57
N VAL A 119 -8.54 22.86 -2.53
CA VAL A 119 -7.70 22.69 -3.73
C VAL A 119 -7.70 23.95 -4.59
N ILE A 120 -8.87 24.52 -4.88
CA ILE A 120 -9.01 25.66 -5.80
C ILE A 120 -8.35 26.91 -5.24
N GLY A 121 -8.59 27.23 -3.96
CA GLY A 121 -8.00 28.40 -3.30
C GLY A 121 -6.47 28.32 -3.16
N LEU A 122 -5.92 27.11 -3.06
CA LEU A 122 -4.47 26.89 -3.07
C LEU A 122 -3.88 27.21 -4.44
N TRP A 123 -4.47 26.65 -5.51
CA TRP A 123 -4.00 26.89 -6.88
C TRP A 123 -4.19 28.35 -7.33
N HIS A 124 -5.29 28.99 -6.92
CA HIS A 124 -5.50 30.42 -7.11
C HIS A 124 -4.33 31.26 -6.60
N ARG A 125 -3.85 30.97 -5.37
CA ARG A 125 -2.70 31.67 -4.77
C ARG A 125 -1.37 31.29 -5.42
N ARG A 126 -1.14 30.01 -5.73
CA ARG A 126 0.10 29.55 -6.39
C ARG A 126 0.30 30.17 -7.78
N PHE A 127 -0.79 30.43 -8.51
CA PHE A 127 -0.76 31.12 -9.81
C PHE A 127 -0.86 32.65 -9.68
N GLY A 128 -0.46 33.22 -8.54
CA GLY A 128 -0.40 34.67 -8.37
C GLY A 128 -1.78 35.34 -8.39
N HIS A 129 -2.76 34.73 -7.73
CA HIS A 129 -4.14 35.23 -7.67
C HIS A 129 -4.89 35.24 -9.02
N LEU A 130 -4.55 34.30 -9.90
CA LEU A 130 -5.24 34.10 -11.16
C LEU A 130 -6.73 33.80 -10.96
N ASN A 131 -7.61 34.39 -11.78
CA ASN A 131 -9.05 34.11 -11.73
C ASN A 131 -9.31 32.59 -11.86
N VAL A 132 -10.27 32.06 -11.09
CA VAL A 132 -10.70 30.66 -11.14
C VAL A 132 -11.09 30.24 -12.57
N LEU A 133 -11.69 31.13 -13.35
CA LEU A 133 -11.96 30.88 -14.78
C LEU A 133 -10.69 30.72 -15.61
N GLY A 134 -9.63 31.46 -15.28
CA GLY A 134 -8.31 31.31 -15.89
C GLY A 134 -7.66 29.97 -15.54
N LEU A 135 -7.75 29.55 -14.27
CA LEU A 135 -7.29 28.22 -13.84
C LEU A 135 -8.05 27.09 -14.56
N LYS A 136 -9.37 27.23 -14.68
CA LYS A 136 -10.20 26.29 -15.43
C LYS A 136 -9.77 26.24 -16.90
N MET A 137 -9.55 27.39 -17.54
CA MET A 137 -9.06 27.43 -18.93
C MET A 137 -7.71 26.75 -19.09
N LEU A 138 -6.77 26.96 -18.16
CA LEU A 138 -5.45 26.29 -18.19
C LEU A 138 -5.61 24.76 -18.15
N LYS A 139 -6.53 24.25 -17.33
CA LYS A 139 -6.85 22.82 -17.28
C LYS A 139 -7.53 22.34 -18.55
N ASP A 140 -8.61 23.00 -18.96
CA ASP A 140 -9.46 22.59 -20.08
C ASP A 140 -8.69 22.59 -21.42
N LYS A 141 -7.71 23.48 -21.56
CA LYS A 141 -6.83 23.55 -22.74
C LYS A 141 -5.54 22.73 -22.62
N ASN A 142 -5.38 21.95 -21.54
CA ASN A 142 -4.16 21.17 -21.25
C ASN A 142 -2.87 22.00 -21.33
N LEU A 143 -2.90 23.24 -20.82
CA LEU A 143 -1.75 24.16 -20.85
C LEU A 143 -0.80 23.98 -19.64
N VAL A 144 -1.19 23.15 -18.67
CA VAL A 144 -0.45 22.88 -17.44
C VAL A 144 -0.62 21.41 -17.02
N GLU A 145 0.43 20.84 -16.45
CA GLU A 145 0.40 19.49 -15.88
C GLU A 145 0.13 19.52 -14.37
N GLY A 146 -0.47 18.46 -13.83
CA GLY A 146 -0.71 18.32 -12.38
C GLY A 146 -1.83 19.17 -11.78
N LEU A 147 -2.48 20.04 -12.56
CA LEU A 147 -3.65 20.78 -12.09
C LEU A 147 -4.87 19.83 -11.99
N PRO A 148 -5.58 19.78 -10.85
CA PRO A 148 -6.77 18.95 -10.66
C PRO A 148 -7.98 19.53 -11.41
N GLU A 149 -9.08 18.78 -11.48
CA GLU A 149 -10.33 19.30 -12.04
C GLU A 149 -10.82 20.51 -11.24
N ILE A 150 -11.13 21.60 -11.95
CA ILE A 150 -11.58 22.85 -11.36
C ILE A 150 -13.10 22.96 -11.50
N LYS A 151 -13.82 22.75 -10.40
CA LYS A 151 -15.23 23.15 -10.30
C LYS A 151 -15.29 24.64 -10.00
N VAL A 152 -16.02 25.41 -10.80
CA VAL A 152 -16.12 26.86 -10.60
C VAL A 152 -17.05 27.11 -9.43
N GLU A 153 -16.46 27.35 -8.25
CA GLU A 153 -17.16 27.87 -7.09
C GLU A 153 -16.87 29.37 -6.97
N GLN A 154 -17.89 30.17 -6.69
CA GLN A 154 -17.70 31.58 -6.33
C GLN A 154 -17.14 31.65 -4.91
N ARG A 155 -15.81 31.63 -4.78
CA ARG A 155 -15.12 31.96 -3.54
C ARG A 155 -14.52 33.36 -3.63
N ILE A 156 -14.83 34.19 -2.63
CA ILE A 156 -14.26 35.51 -2.49
C ILE A 156 -12.83 35.38 -1.97
N CYS A 157 -11.87 36.00 -2.66
CA CYS A 157 -10.52 36.16 -2.17
C CYS A 157 -10.33 37.63 -1.77
N GLU A 158 -10.33 37.92 -0.47
CA GLU A 158 -10.21 39.29 0.05
C GLU A 158 -9.00 40.04 -0.53
N PRO A 159 -7.77 39.46 -0.60
CA PRO A 159 -6.64 40.13 -1.26
C PRO A 159 -6.91 40.52 -2.72
N CYS A 160 -7.62 39.68 -3.49
CA CYS A 160 -7.99 40.02 -4.86
C CYS A 160 -8.95 41.19 -4.92
N VAL A 161 -9.91 41.24 -3.99
CA VAL A 161 -10.89 42.33 -3.91
C VAL A 161 -10.17 43.64 -3.64
N PHE A 162 -9.31 43.69 -2.62
CA PHE A 162 -8.54 44.88 -2.30
C PHE A 162 -7.56 45.27 -3.42
N GLY A 163 -6.93 44.30 -4.07
CA GLY A 163 -5.99 44.54 -5.17
C GLY A 163 -6.64 44.99 -6.48
N LYS A 164 -7.91 44.62 -6.72
CA LYS A 164 -8.67 44.99 -7.93
C LYS A 164 -9.72 46.06 -7.69
N HIS A 165 -9.84 46.57 -6.47
CA HIS A 165 -10.74 47.66 -6.17
C HIS A 165 -10.28 48.91 -6.93
N ALA A 166 -11.19 49.54 -7.66
CA ALA A 166 -10.90 50.81 -8.31
C ALA A 166 -10.53 51.84 -7.23
N ARG A 167 -9.40 52.53 -7.40
CA ARG A 167 -9.09 53.66 -6.53
C ARG A 167 -10.09 54.77 -6.79
N ASN A 168 -10.63 55.33 -5.72
CA ASN A 168 -11.40 56.56 -5.81
C ASN A 168 -10.53 57.65 -6.45
N PRO A 169 -11.14 58.59 -7.21
CA PRO A 169 -10.44 59.78 -7.67
C PRO A 169 -9.79 60.51 -6.50
N PHE A 170 -8.64 61.13 -6.74
CA PHE A 170 -8.02 61.99 -5.73
C PHE A 170 -8.96 63.17 -5.42
N PRO A 171 -9.14 63.55 -4.15
CA PRO A 171 -9.88 64.75 -3.79
C PRO A 171 -9.28 65.99 -4.47
N GLN A 172 -10.13 66.88 -4.97
CA GLN A 172 -9.72 68.21 -5.44
C GLN A 172 -9.61 69.19 -4.28
#